data_AF-A0A3B9FJU4-F1
#
_entry.id   AF-A0A3B9FJU4-F1
#
_cell.length_a   1.000
_cell.length_b   1.000
_cell.length_c   1.000
_cell.angle_alpha   90.00
_cell.angle_beta   90.00
_cell.angle_gamma   90.00
#
_symmetry.space_group_name_H-M   'P 1'
#
loop_
_entity.id
_entity.type
_entity.pdbx_description
1 polymer ?
#
loop_
_entity_poly.entity_id
_entity_poly.type
_entity_poly.pdbx_seq_one_letter_code
_entity_poly.pdbx_strand_id
1 'polypeptide(L)'
;MPLFCVPARAELKVDEIKRDKPVDFQEEILPILRANCLACHNRTRSKGEVVMETPDDIRKGNEGGPYVEAGNAEESFLFQLAAHTDEPIMPPAKNKV
;
A
#
# COMPACT_ATOMS: atom_id res chain seq x y z
N MET A 1 10.57 30.34 4.76
CA MET A 1 10.49 28.88 4.52
C MET A 1 9.51 28.69 3.36
N PRO A 2 9.92 28.14 2.20
CA PRO A 2 9.01 28.05 1.07
C PRO A 2 7.94 27.01 1.39
N LEU A 3 6.69 27.43 1.19
CA LEU A 3 5.50 26.62 1.32
C LEU A 3 5.50 25.59 0.19
N PHE A 4 5.87 24.34 0.48
CA PHE A 4 5.70 23.24 -0.47
C PHE A 4 4.20 22.98 -0.62
N CYS A 5 3.63 23.50 -1.70
CA CYS A 5 2.31 23.13 -2.18
C CYS A 5 2.35 21.67 -2.62
N VAL A 6 1.87 20.74 -1.78
CA VAL A 6 1.67 19.34 -2.17
C VAL A 6 0.49 19.32 -3.15
N PRO A 7 0.67 18.86 -4.39
CA PRO A 7 -0.43 18.81 -5.35
C PRO A 7 -1.48 17.80 -4.88
N ALA A 8 -2.74 18.07 -5.19
CA ALA A 8 -3.83 17.11 -4.99
C ALA A 8 -3.47 15.79 -5.68
N ARG A 9 -3.52 14.69 -4.91
CA ARG A 9 -3.01 13.38 -5.31
C ARG A 9 -3.88 12.84 -6.46
N ALA A 10 -3.28 12.75 -7.65
CA ALA A 10 -3.88 12.09 -8.79
C ALA A 10 -4.18 10.61 -8.46
N GLU A 11 -5.25 10.06 -9.04
CA GLU A 11 -5.59 8.64 -8.98
C GLU A 11 -4.37 7.78 -9.32
N LEU A 12 -4.09 6.76 -8.50
CA LEU A 12 -3.02 5.79 -8.81
C LEU A 12 -3.50 4.94 -9.98
N LYS A 13 -2.85 5.08 -11.15
CA LYS A 13 -3.14 4.27 -12.33
C LYS A 13 -2.21 3.06 -12.38
N VAL A 14 -2.72 1.93 -12.86
CA VAL A 14 -1.89 0.77 -13.18
C VAL A 14 -1.33 0.97 -14.59
N ASP A 15 -0.05 1.31 -14.66
CA ASP A 15 0.66 1.42 -15.93
C ASP A 15 1.50 0.16 -16.18
N GLU A 16 1.62 -0.25 -17.45
CA GLU A 16 2.57 -1.27 -17.85
C GLU A 16 3.99 -0.75 -17.66
N ILE A 17 4.77 -1.43 -16.80
CA ILE A 17 6.15 -1.02 -16.52
C ILE A 17 7.13 -1.94 -17.22
N LYS A 18 7.90 -1.38 -18.16
CA LYS A 18 9.06 -2.07 -18.76
C LYS A 18 10.25 -1.96 -17.80
N ARG A 19 10.77 -3.10 -17.36
CA ARG A 19 11.92 -3.17 -16.45
C ARG A 19 12.90 -4.26 -16.88
N ASP A 20 14.19 -3.97 -16.75
CA ASP A 20 15.26 -4.92 -17.05
C ASP A 20 15.63 -5.82 -15.85
N LYS A 21 15.20 -5.43 -14.64
CA LYS A 21 15.47 -6.14 -13.39
C LYS A 21 14.19 -6.37 -12.59
N PRO A 22 14.11 -7.45 -11.80
CA PRO A 22 13.02 -7.66 -10.86
C PRO A 22 12.92 -6.51 -9.86
N VAL A 23 11.70 -6.26 -9.37
CA VAL A 23 11.45 -5.32 -8.29
C VAL A 23 12.09 -5.83 -7.00
N ASP A 24 12.88 -5.00 -6.34
CA ASP A 24 13.40 -5.31 -5.00
C ASP A 24 12.43 -4.82 -3.92
N PHE A 25 11.93 -5.74 -3.10
CA PHE A 25 10.98 -5.36 -2.06
C PHE A 25 11.59 -4.43 -1.00
N GLN A 26 12.82 -4.68 -0.56
CA GLN A 26 13.41 -3.92 0.55
C GLN A 26 13.80 -2.51 0.12
N GLU A 27 14.32 -2.36 -1.09
CA GLU A 27 14.82 -1.09 -1.60
C GLU A 27 13.72 -0.24 -2.25
N GLU A 28 12.74 -0.87 -2.94
CA GLU A 28 11.73 -0.11 -3.71
C GLU A 28 10.37 -0.05 -3.01
N ILE A 29 9.89 -1.15 -2.42
CA ILE A 29 8.51 -1.26 -1.92
C ILE A 29 8.41 -0.87 -0.45
N LEU A 30 9.30 -1.39 0.38
CA LEU A 30 9.26 -1.20 1.82
C LEU A 30 9.35 0.28 2.26
N PRO A 31 10.12 1.18 1.61
CA PRO A 31 10.10 2.60 1.95
C PRO A 31 8.73 3.26 1.75
N ILE A 32 7.99 2.85 0.71
CA ILE A 32 6.63 3.34 0.42
C ILE A 32 5.67 2.87 1.51
N LEU A 33 5.73 1.58 1.87
CA LEU A 33 4.90 1.02 2.94
C LEU A 33 5.22 1.65 4.30
N ARG A 34 6.51 1.90 4.60
CA ARG A 34 6.92 2.59 5.83
C ARG A 34 6.31 3.99 5.93
N ALA A 35 6.32 4.75 4.84
CA ALA A 35 5.83 6.12 4.82
C ALA A 35 4.29 6.21 4.90
N ASN A 36 3.56 5.23 4.37
CA ASN A 36 2.11 5.36 4.17
C ASN A 36 1.25 4.33 4.93
N CYS A 37 1.79 3.16 5.28
CA CYS A 37 1.01 2.01 5.76
C CYS A 37 1.45 1.53 7.15
N LEU A 38 2.76 1.40 7.39
CA LEU A 38 3.30 0.71 8.56
C LEU A 38 3.18 1.49 9.86
N ALA A 39 2.70 2.73 9.86
CA ALA A 39 2.32 3.41 11.10
C ALA A 39 1.12 2.72 11.81
N CYS A 40 0.26 2.03 11.04
CA CYS A 40 -0.98 1.41 11.51
C CYS A 40 -1.16 -0.07 11.16
N HIS A 41 -0.35 -0.62 10.25
CA HIS A 41 -0.49 -1.99 9.74
C HIS A 41 0.80 -2.80 9.90
N ASN A 42 1.21 -3.01 11.15
CA ASN A 42 2.42 -3.74 11.53
C ASN A 42 2.11 -4.71 12.69
N ARG A 43 3.06 -5.57 13.09
CA ARG A 43 2.84 -6.55 14.17
C ARG A 43 2.51 -5.96 15.55
N THR A 44 2.98 -4.74 15.84
CA THR A 44 2.75 -4.06 17.13
C THR A 44 1.46 -3.23 17.15
N ARG A 45 1.03 -2.76 15.99
CA ARG A 45 -0.21 -2.01 15.76
C ARG A 45 -0.81 -2.55 14.47
N SER A 46 -1.59 -3.63 14.59
CA SER A 46 -2.21 -4.36 13.49
C SER A 46 -3.67 -3.92 13.33
N LYS A 47 -3.90 -2.65 12.97
CA LYS A 47 -5.26 -2.13 12.83
C LYS A 47 -5.99 -2.89 11.72
N GLY A 48 -7.19 -3.38 12.02
CA GLY A 48 -7.95 -4.24 11.10
C GLY A 48 -7.31 -5.61 10.88
N GLU A 49 -6.46 -6.05 11.81
CA GLU A 49 -5.73 -7.33 11.73
C GLU A 49 -4.79 -7.44 10.53
N VAL A 50 -4.36 -6.30 10.00
CA VAL A 50 -3.47 -6.20 8.84
C VAL A 50 -2.02 -6.02 9.26
N VAL A 51 -1.13 -6.81 8.67
CA VAL A 51 0.34 -6.72 8.80
C VAL A 51 0.95 -6.67 7.40
N MET A 52 1.78 -5.66 7.12
CA MET A 52 2.39 -5.45 5.79
C MET A 52 3.92 -5.34 5.83
N GLU A 53 4.56 -5.92 6.84
CA GLU A 53 6.01 -5.73 7.08
C GLU A 53 6.89 -6.56 6.13
N THR A 54 6.37 -7.68 5.61
CA THR A 54 7.12 -8.61 4.75
C THR A 54 6.31 -9.00 3.51
N PRO A 55 6.98 -9.46 2.43
CA PRO A 55 6.28 -10.02 1.27
C PRO A 55 5.36 -11.18 1.62
N ASP A 56 5.75 -12.01 2.59
CA ASP A 56 4.95 -13.16 3.04
C ASP A 56 3.71 -12.72 3.81
N ASP A 57 3.81 -11.70 4.66
CA ASP A 57 2.64 -11.12 5.35
C ASP A 57 1.65 -10.54 4.33
N ILE A 58 2.17 -9.87 3.28
CA ILE A 58 1.34 -9.26 2.22
C ILE A 58 0.66 -10.32 1.36
N ARG A 59 1.38 -11.37 0.98
CA ARG A 59 0.86 -12.46 0.15
C ARG A 59 -0.13 -13.34 0.92
N LYS A 60 0.13 -13.58 2.21
CA LYS A 60 -0.78 -14.33 3.06
C LYS A 60 -2.09 -13.56 3.30
N GLY A 61 -2.00 -12.26 3.53
CA GLY A 61 -3.15 -11.44 3.86
C GLY A 61 -3.71 -11.74 5.26
N ASN A 62 -5.02 -11.60 5.43
CA ASN A 62 -5.75 -11.93 6.67
C ASN A 62 -6.91 -12.90 6.36
N GLU A 63 -7.89 -12.99 7.27
CA GLU A 63 -9.10 -13.83 7.07
C GLU A 63 -9.90 -13.44 5.80
N GLY A 64 -9.74 -12.21 5.31
CA GLY A 64 -10.34 -11.73 4.06
C GLY A 64 -9.63 -12.18 2.78
N GLY A 65 -8.49 -12.88 2.90
CA GLY A 65 -7.69 -13.33 1.76
C GLY A 65 -6.42 -12.49 1.54
N PRO A 66 -5.69 -12.75 0.43
CA PRO A 66 -4.44 -12.08 0.12
C PRO A 66 -4.65 -10.59 -0.16
N TYR A 67 -3.67 -9.74 0.18
CA TYR A 67 -3.77 -8.31 -0.11
C TYR A 67 -3.39 -7.97 -1.55
N VAL A 68 -2.67 -8.86 -2.22
CA VAL A 68 -2.15 -8.68 -3.58
C VAL A 68 -2.45 -9.90 -4.43
N GLU A 69 -2.93 -9.64 -5.64
CA GLU A 69 -3.15 -10.63 -6.69
C GLU A 69 -1.97 -10.59 -7.67
N ALA A 70 -1.26 -11.70 -7.80
CA ALA A 70 -0.04 -11.75 -8.59
C ALA A 70 -0.35 -11.56 -10.09
N GLY A 71 0.21 -10.51 -10.68
CA GLY A 71 0.00 -10.17 -12.10
C GLY A 71 -1.27 -9.35 -12.36
N ASN A 72 -2.11 -9.10 -11.35
CA ASN A 72 -3.29 -8.24 -11.48
C ASN A 72 -3.34 -7.18 -10.37
N ALA A 73 -2.74 -6.02 -10.64
CA ALA A 73 -2.72 -4.92 -9.68
C ALA A 73 -4.11 -4.32 -9.44
N GLU A 74 -4.98 -4.27 -10.46
CA GLU A 74 -6.31 -3.67 -10.34
C GLU A 74 -7.27 -4.48 -9.46
N GLU A 75 -7.08 -5.80 -9.42
CA GLU A 75 -7.83 -6.71 -8.53
C GLU A 75 -7.19 -6.86 -7.14
N SER A 76 -6.00 -6.30 -6.92
CA SER A 76 -5.33 -6.37 -5.63
C SER A 76 -6.00 -5.44 -4.61
N PHE A 77 -6.53 -6.01 -3.52
CA PHE A 77 -7.23 -5.25 -2.48
C PHE A 77 -6.39 -4.10 -1.90
N LEU A 78 -5.09 -4.32 -1.67
CA LEU A 78 -4.16 -3.28 -1.24
C LEU A 78 -4.16 -2.08 -2.21
N PHE A 79 -4.15 -2.34 -3.52
CA PHE A 79 -4.13 -1.30 -4.53
C PHE A 79 -5.47 -0.54 -4.54
N GLN A 80 -6.60 -1.25 -4.56
CA GLN A 80 -7.93 -0.63 -4.62
C GLN A 80 -8.16 0.37 -3.48
N LEU A 81 -7.80 -0.01 -2.25
CA LEU A 81 -7.97 0.87 -1.09
C LEU A 81 -6.97 2.04 -1.07
N ALA A 82 -5.75 1.85 -1.58
CA ALA A 82 -4.73 2.90 -1.65
C ALA A 82 -4.93 3.87 -2.83
N ALA A 83 -5.52 3.38 -3.92
CA ALA A 83 -5.89 4.15 -5.11
C ALA A 83 -7.24 4.86 -4.97
N HIS A 84 -7.97 4.58 -3.89
CA HIS A 84 -9.28 5.17 -3.56
C HIS A 84 -10.37 4.75 -4.55
N THR A 85 -10.22 3.57 -5.15
CA THR A 85 -11.19 2.98 -6.08
C THR A 85 -12.19 2.07 -5.39
N ASP A 86 -11.99 1.76 -4.11
CA ASP A 86 -12.91 0.99 -3.27
C ASP A 86 -12.86 1.44 -1.80
N GLU A 87 -13.82 1.00 -0.99
CA GLU A 87 -13.96 1.33 0.42
C GLU A 87 -13.49 0.19 1.36
N PRO A 88 -12.90 0.51 2.53
CA PRO A 88 -12.64 1.86 3.05
C PRO A 88 -11.38 2.50 2.46
N ILE A 89 -11.42 3.82 2.30
CA ILE A 89 -10.28 4.61 1.81
C ILE A 89 -9.08 4.55 2.76
N MET A 90 -7.90 4.28 2.20
CA MET A 90 -6.63 4.23 2.95
C MET A 90 -5.60 5.24 2.42
N PRO A 91 -4.84 5.92 3.32
CA PRO A 91 -5.05 5.96 4.76
C PRO A 91 -6.34 6.71 5.14
N PRO A 92 -6.95 6.44 6.30
CA PRO A 92 -8.18 7.12 6.71
C PRO A 92 -7.95 8.63 6.87
N ALA A 93 -8.90 9.46 6.43
CA ALA A 93 -8.79 10.92 6.49
C ALA A 93 -8.53 11.47 7.91
N LYS A 94 -8.98 10.75 8.95
CA LYS A 94 -8.77 11.08 10.38
C LYS A 94 -7.67 10.22 11.00
N ASN A 95 -6.53 10.10 10.32
CA ASN A 95 -5.34 9.48 10.86
C ASN A 95 -4.66 10.43 11.88
N LYS A 96 -4.10 9.88 12.97
CA LYS A 96 -3.41 10.63 14.04
C LYS A 96 -1.93 10.26 14.17
N VAL A 97 -1.40 9.50 13.21
CA VAL A 97 0.03 9.14 13.14
C VAL A 97 0.81 10.19 12.36
#